data_AF-K2ACQ7-F1
#
_entry.id   AF-K2ACQ7-F1
#
_cell.length_a   1.000
_cell.length_b   1.000
_cell.length_c   1.000
_cell.angle_alpha   90.00
_cell.angle_beta   90.00
_cell.angle_gamma   90.00
#
_symmetry.space_group_name_H-M   'P 1'
#
loop_
_entity.id
_entity.type
_entity.pdbx_description
1 polymer ?
#
loop_
_entity_poly.entity_id
_entity_poly.type
_entity_poly.pdbx_seq_one_letter_code
_entity_poly.pdbx_strand_id
1 'polypeptide(L)'
;MNFLFVSLLFLIWRSVDFLVIFFSQKVIPYLGFFPYKDQLPGFNLPTWISALANFDGLHYISIARDGYAQFEQAFFPLYPLVIKYSSPLFSNNRLLTGLIISNISFLIGITIFARSYKDSSWMMFFLLAFPTSFFFGAVYTEGLFFLLLISTLYFLKKENYLAVIVFAFLTSLTRLVGVFLIIPIIFHLIQRLDPRL
;
A
#
# COMPACT_ATOMS: atom_id res chain seq x y z
N MET A 1 -1.84 -21.58 0.58
CA MET A 1 -2.68 -21.40 -0.63
C MET A 1 -1.77 -21.28 -1.86
N ASN A 2 -2.21 -21.76 -3.02
CA ASN A 2 -1.43 -21.61 -4.26
C ASN A 2 -1.46 -20.15 -4.74
N PHE A 3 -0.39 -19.69 -5.36
CA PHE A 3 -0.24 -18.35 -5.95
C PHE A 3 -1.40 -18.00 -6.89
N LEU A 4 -1.79 -18.93 -7.76
CA LEU A 4 -2.88 -18.70 -8.74
C LEU A 4 -4.21 -18.33 -8.07
N PHE A 5 -4.51 -18.96 -6.93
CA PHE A 5 -5.73 -18.65 -6.18
C PHE A 5 -5.66 -17.26 -5.53
N VAL A 6 -4.50 -16.88 -4.98
CA VAL A 6 -4.28 -15.54 -4.41
C VAL A 6 -4.40 -14.46 -5.49
N SER A 7 -3.81 -14.69 -6.66
CA SER A 7 -3.93 -13.78 -7.80
C SER A 7 -5.37 -13.65 -8.28
N LEU A 8 -6.13 -14.75 -8.34
CA LEU A 8 -7.54 -14.71 -8.70
C LEU A 8 -8.36 -13.87 -7.72
N LEU A 9 -8.18 -14.07 -6.41
CA LEU A 9 -8.85 -13.25 -5.39
C LEU A 9 -8.51 -11.77 -5.51
N PHE A 10 -7.24 -11.44 -5.75
CA PHE A 10 -6.81 -10.07 -6.00
C PHE A 10 -7.49 -9.46 -7.25
N LEU A 11 -7.58 -10.21 -8.34
CA LEU A 11 -8.22 -9.72 -9.56
C LEU A 11 -9.73 -9.51 -9.38
N ILE A 12 -10.41 -10.40 -8.64
CA ILE A 12 -11.82 -10.25 -8.29
C ILE A 12 -12.00 -8.98 -7.44
N TRP A 13 -11.23 -8.85 -6.35
CA TRP A 13 -11.24 -7.67 -5.49
C TRP A 13 -11.03 -6.38 -6.30
N ARG A 14 -10.02 -6.36 -7.16
CA ARG A 14 -9.70 -5.17 -7.95
C ARG A 14 -10.78 -4.83 -8.98
N SER A 15 -11.40 -5.84 -9.57
CA SER A 15 -12.50 -5.66 -10.52
C SER A 15 -13.72 -5.07 -9.82
N VAL A 16 -14.03 -5.55 -8.60
CA VAL A 16 -15.11 -5.00 -7.78
C VAL A 16 -14.84 -3.53 -7.44
N ASP A 17 -13.63 -3.19 -6.98
CA ASP A 17 -13.25 -1.81 -6.70
C ASP A 17 -13.47 -0.89 -7.91
N PHE A 18 -12.99 -1.32 -9.09
CA PHE A 18 -13.14 -0.54 -10.32
C PHE A 18 -14.59 -0.37 -10.75
N LEU A 19 -15.42 -1.40 -10.62
CA LEU A 19 -16.86 -1.28 -10.88
C LEU A 19 -17.51 -0.27 -9.92
N VAL A 20 -17.22 -0.37 -8.63
CA VAL A 20 -17.74 0.56 -7.62
C VAL A 20 -17.32 2.00 -7.93
N ILE A 21 -16.06 2.25 -8.27
CA ILE A 21 -15.57 3.60 -8.60
C ILE A 21 -16.20 4.12 -9.90
N PHE A 22 -16.35 3.27 -10.90
CA PHE A 22 -16.96 3.66 -12.17
C PHE A 22 -18.43 4.04 -12.02
N PHE A 23 -19.20 3.28 -11.24
CA PHE A 23 -20.61 3.57 -10.99
C PHE A 23 -20.82 4.71 -9.99
N SER A 24 -19.96 4.84 -8.97
CA SER A 24 -20.10 5.90 -7.96
C SER A 24 -20.05 7.29 -8.59
N GLN A 25 -19.21 7.50 -9.61
CA GLN A 25 -19.14 8.77 -10.34
C GLN A 25 -20.41 9.12 -11.11
N LYS A 26 -21.26 8.14 -11.44
CA LYS A 26 -22.52 8.35 -12.15
C LYS A 26 -23.71 8.56 -11.22
N VAL A 27 -23.63 7.97 -10.02
CA VAL A 27 -24.73 7.96 -9.04
C VAL A 27 -24.56 9.06 -8.00
N ILE A 28 -23.33 9.33 -7.56
CA ILE A 28 -23.04 10.27 -6.48
C ILE A 28 -22.59 11.60 -7.10
N PRO A 29 -23.36 12.69 -6.93
CA PRO A 29 -22.97 13.98 -7.47
C PRO A 29 -21.72 14.52 -6.75
N TYR A 30 -20.84 15.15 -7.53
CA TYR A 30 -19.67 15.81 -6.97
C TYR A 30 -20.08 17.11 -6.25
N LEU A 31 -19.87 17.15 -4.93
CA LEU A 31 -20.31 18.27 -4.08
C LEU A 31 -19.30 19.43 -3.96
N GLY A 32 -18.17 19.38 -4.67
CA GLY A 32 -17.18 20.48 -4.64
C GLY A 32 -16.12 20.41 -3.52
N PHE A 33 -16.14 19.37 -2.67
CA PHE A 33 -15.23 19.27 -1.52
C PHE A 33 -13.79 18.83 -1.84
N PHE A 34 -13.46 18.53 -3.09
CA PHE A 34 -12.10 18.12 -3.46
C PHE A 34 -11.31 19.30 -4.04
N PRO A 35 -10.33 19.85 -3.30
CA PRO A 35 -9.66 21.10 -3.65
C PRO A 35 -8.72 21.02 -4.87
N TYR A 36 -8.36 19.81 -5.31
CA TYR A 36 -7.32 19.59 -6.31
C TYR A 36 -7.83 18.91 -7.58
N LYS A 37 -9.13 19.00 -7.87
CA LYS A 37 -9.77 18.36 -9.02
C LYS A 37 -9.07 18.66 -10.34
N ASP A 38 -8.60 19.89 -10.51
CA ASP A 38 -8.00 20.38 -11.76
C ASP A 38 -6.61 19.82 -12.04
N GLN A 39 -5.96 19.17 -11.06
CA GLN A 39 -4.66 18.53 -11.26
C GLN A 39 -4.77 17.16 -11.95
N LEU A 40 -5.91 16.47 -11.79
CA LEU A 40 -6.10 15.10 -12.29
C LEU A 40 -6.09 14.97 -13.82
N PRO A 41 -6.70 15.88 -14.60
CA PRO A 41 -6.67 15.80 -16.06
C PRO A 41 -5.25 15.80 -16.65
N GLY A 42 -4.28 16.43 -15.97
CA GLY A 42 -2.89 16.49 -16.43
C GLY A 42 -2.19 15.13 -16.53
N PHE A 43 -2.74 14.08 -15.94
CA PHE A 43 -2.20 12.72 -16.04
C PHE A 43 -2.73 11.92 -17.24
N ASN A 44 -3.65 12.46 -18.04
CA ASN A 44 -4.24 11.79 -19.20
C ASN A 44 -4.80 10.38 -18.91
N LEU A 45 -5.40 10.21 -17.72
CA LEU A 45 -6.05 8.97 -17.30
C LEU A 45 -7.56 9.17 -17.21
N PRO A 46 -8.36 8.10 -17.44
CA PRO A 46 -9.80 8.14 -17.18
C PRO A 46 -10.11 8.62 -15.76
N THR A 47 -11.17 9.41 -15.59
CA THR A 47 -11.52 10.03 -14.30
C THR A 47 -11.73 9.02 -13.17
N TRP A 48 -12.25 7.83 -13.49
CA TRP A 48 -12.43 6.75 -12.52
C TRP A 48 -11.10 6.11 -12.07
N ILE A 49 -10.05 6.18 -12.89
CA ILE A 49 -8.70 5.77 -12.50
C ILE A 49 -8.03 6.89 -11.70
N SER A 50 -8.10 8.14 -12.18
CA SER A 50 -7.44 9.26 -11.51
C SER A 50 -8.03 9.56 -10.13
N ALA A 51 -9.31 9.23 -9.89
CA ALA A 51 -9.96 9.37 -8.59
C ALA A 51 -9.28 8.56 -7.46
N LEU A 52 -8.52 7.51 -7.79
CA LEU A 52 -7.72 6.75 -6.83
C LEU A 52 -6.49 7.51 -6.31
N ALA A 53 -6.24 8.72 -6.80
CA ALA A 53 -5.21 9.63 -6.29
C ALA A 53 -5.80 10.81 -5.50
N ASN A 54 -7.10 10.82 -5.22
CA ASN A 54 -7.73 11.90 -4.47
C ASN A 54 -7.11 12.06 -3.06
N PHE A 55 -7.32 13.24 -2.47
CA PHE A 55 -6.80 13.66 -1.17
C PHE A 55 -5.28 13.49 -1.06
N ASP A 56 -4.84 12.66 -0.11
CA ASP A 56 -3.42 12.44 0.22
C ASP A 56 -2.61 11.88 -0.96
N GLY A 57 -3.27 11.21 -1.92
CA GLY A 57 -2.60 10.70 -3.11
C GLY A 57 -1.92 11.79 -3.93
N LEU A 58 -2.54 12.97 -4.03
CA LEU A 58 -1.93 14.11 -4.72
C LEU A 58 -0.77 14.72 -3.94
N HIS A 59 -0.78 14.67 -2.61
CA HIS A 59 0.38 15.08 -1.81
C HIS A 59 1.58 14.15 -2.06
N TYR A 60 1.37 12.83 -2.08
CA TYR A 60 2.45 11.88 -2.44
C TYR A 60 2.99 12.12 -3.84
N ILE A 61 2.12 12.42 -4.81
CA ILE A 61 2.53 12.74 -6.19
C ILE A 61 3.28 14.08 -6.26
N SER A 62 2.82 15.10 -5.53
CA SER A 62 3.45 16.42 -5.43
C SER A 62 4.85 16.30 -4.85
N ILE A 63 5.01 15.61 -3.71
CA ILE A 63 6.31 15.37 -3.08
C ILE A 63 7.25 14.60 -4.03
N ALA A 64 6.73 13.62 -4.76
CA ALA A 64 7.52 12.89 -5.75
C ALA A 64 7.93 13.75 -6.97
N ARG A 65 7.21 14.84 -7.26
CA ARG A 65 7.51 15.77 -8.34
C ARG A 65 8.46 16.87 -7.89
N ASP A 66 8.09 17.59 -6.85
CA ASP A 66 8.68 18.87 -6.45
C ASP A 66 9.50 18.79 -5.16
N GLY A 67 9.41 17.67 -4.43
CA GLY A 67 9.93 17.56 -3.07
C GLY A 67 8.93 18.10 -2.03
N TYR A 68 9.37 18.18 -0.79
CA TYR A 68 8.52 18.62 0.32
C TYR A 68 8.23 20.12 0.26
N ALA A 69 6.95 20.45 0.39
CA ALA A 69 6.45 21.81 0.55
C ALA A 69 5.99 22.09 1.99
N GLN A 70 5.41 23.27 2.20
CA GLN A 70 4.83 23.66 3.48
C GLN A 70 3.62 22.78 3.83
N PHE A 71 3.51 22.35 5.09
CA PHE A 71 2.43 21.52 5.64
C PHE A 71 2.40 20.04 5.20
N GLU A 72 3.51 19.50 4.71
CA GLU A 72 3.62 18.10 4.27
C GLU A 72 4.38 17.20 5.26
N GLN A 73 4.58 17.63 6.51
CA GLN A 73 5.36 16.90 7.53
C GLN A 73 4.72 15.54 7.92
N ALA A 74 3.42 15.36 7.65
CA ALA A 74 2.72 14.11 7.88
C ALA A 74 3.08 13.01 6.86
N PHE A 75 3.66 13.36 5.71
CA PHE A 75 3.96 12.43 4.63
C PHE A 75 5.38 11.88 4.76
N PHE A 76 5.49 10.57 4.98
CA PHE A 76 6.77 9.90 5.14
C PHE A 76 7.44 9.62 3.78
N PRO A 77 8.79 9.56 3.72
CA PRO A 77 9.51 9.76 2.47
C PRO A 77 9.53 8.54 1.55
N LEU A 78 9.36 7.30 2.05
CA LEU A 78 9.64 6.12 1.24
C LEU A 78 8.74 6.05 -0.01
N TYR A 79 7.44 6.25 0.15
CA TYR A 79 6.50 6.10 -0.96
C TYR A 79 6.67 7.17 -2.05
N PRO A 80 6.78 8.49 -1.74
CA PRO A 80 7.16 9.50 -2.71
C PRO A 80 8.50 9.22 -3.40
N LEU A 81 9.51 8.74 -2.68
CA LEU A 81 10.82 8.42 -3.27
C LEU A 81 10.70 7.25 -4.26
N VAL A 82 9.99 6.18 -3.90
CA VAL A 82 9.76 5.04 -4.80
C VAL A 82 8.99 5.50 -6.04
N ILE A 83 7.97 6.37 -5.91
CA ILE A 83 7.26 6.95 -7.05
C ILE A 83 8.23 7.76 -7.93
N LYS A 84 9.00 8.68 -7.32
CA LYS A 84 9.93 9.57 -8.04
C LYS A 84 10.95 8.81 -8.88
N TYR A 85 11.57 7.77 -8.30
CA TYR A 85 12.60 7.01 -8.99
C TYR A 85 12.02 5.97 -9.96
N SER A 86 10.78 5.51 -9.76
CA SER A 86 10.14 4.54 -10.65
C SER A 86 9.34 5.18 -11.79
N SER A 87 8.96 6.46 -11.69
CA SER A 87 8.12 7.11 -12.71
C SER A 87 8.70 7.15 -14.12
N PRO A 88 10.03 7.22 -14.34
CA PRO A 88 10.58 7.13 -15.70
C PRO A 88 10.21 5.83 -16.44
N LEU A 89 9.93 4.74 -15.71
CA LEU A 89 9.49 3.46 -16.30
C LEU A 89 8.06 3.52 -16.86
N PHE A 90 7.28 4.52 -16.46
CA PHE A 90 5.86 4.68 -16.81
C PHE A 90 5.60 6.05 -17.44
N SER A 91 6.47 6.46 -18.37
CA SER A 91 6.36 7.72 -19.12
C SER A 91 6.30 8.96 -18.22
N ASN A 92 6.97 8.93 -17.06
CA ASN A 92 6.94 9.96 -16.02
C ASN A 92 5.54 10.25 -15.44
N ASN A 93 4.57 9.34 -15.64
CA ASN A 93 3.23 9.45 -15.07
C ASN A 93 3.26 8.97 -13.61
N ARG A 94 3.45 9.91 -12.68
CA ARG A 94 3.56 9.63 -11.24
C ARG A 94 2.29 9.03 -10.63
N LEU A 95 1.11 9.41 -11.13
CA LEU A 95 -0.16 8.84 -10.69
C LEU A 95 -0.24 7.36 -11.05
N LEU A 96 -0.03 7.02 -12.33
CA LEU A 96 0.02 5.63 -12.80
C LEU A 96 1.09 4.82 -12.05
N THR A 97 2.26 5.43 -11.85
CA THR A 97 3.37 4.82 -11.10
C THR A 97 2.95 4.48 -9.67
N GLY A 98 2.31 5.41 -8.95
CA GLY A 98 1.79 5.18 -7.60
C GLY A 98 0.77 4.05 -7.55
N LEU A 99 -0.16 4.00 -8.50
CA LEU A 99 -1.13 2.91 -8.62
C LEU A 99 -0.44 1.56 -8.83
N ILE A 100 0.54 1.49 -9.74
CA ILE A 100 1.27 0.26 -10.03
C ILE A 100 2.05 -0.20 -8.79
N ILE A 101 2.77 0.70 -8.12
CA ILE A 101 3.53 0.39 -6.89
C ILE A 101 2.58 -0.16 -5.82
N SER A 102 1.47 0.50 -5.55
CA SER A 102 0.54 0.08 -4.50
C SER A 102 -0.07 -1.30 -4.80
N ASN A 103 -0.54 -1.51 -6.02
CA ASN A 103 -1.17 -2.77 -6.43
C ASN A 103 -0.17 -3.94 -6.46
N ILE A 104 1.03 -3.74 -7.03
CA ILE A 104 2.07 -4.77 -7.04
C ILE A 104 2.52 -5.08 -5.61
N SER A 105 2.75 -4.05 -4.80
CA SER A 105 3.15 -4.25 -3.40
C SER A 105 2.10 -5.03 -2.63
N PHE A 106 0.82 -4.66 -2.78
CA PHE A 106 -0.26 -5.37 -2.12
C PHE A 106 -0.35 -6.82 -2.58
N LEU A 107 -0.28 -7.10 -3.89
CA LEU A 107 -0.29 -8.46 -4.44
C LEU A 107 0.85 -9.33 -3.90
N ILE A 108 2.07 -8.79 -3.83
CA ILE A 108 3.23 -9.49 -3.25
C ILE A 108 2.98 -9.71 -1.75
N GLY A 109 2.53 -8.68 -1.03
CA GLY A 109 2.25 -8.73 0.40
C GLY A 109 1.23 -9.81 0.75
N ILE A 110 0.09 -9.87 0.05
CA ILE A 110 -0.95 -10.88 0.30
C ILE A 110 -0.46 -12.28 -0.08
N THR A 111 0.44 -12.40 -1.07
CA THR A 111 1.05 -13.67 -1.43
C THR A 111 1.97 -14.19 -0.33
N ILE A 112 2.80 -13.32 0.26
CA ILE A 112 3.64 -13.68 1.41
C ILE A 112 2.75 -14.01 2.61
N PHE A 113 1.71 -13.21 2.86
CA PHE A 113 0.75 -13.44 3.94
C PHE A 113 0.08 -14.82 3.83
N ALA A 114 -0.47 -15.16 2.66
CA ALA A 114 -1.14 -16.43 2.39
C ALA A 114 -0.24 -17.67 2.53
N ARG A 115 1.08 -17.49 2.39
CA ARG A 115 2.09 -18.54 2.61
C ARG A 115 2.53 -18.65 4.06
N SER A 116 2.43 -17.56 4.82
CA SER A 116 2.97 -17.45 6.19
C SER A 116 2.06 -18.01 7.29
N TYR A 117 0.78 -18.24 6.98
CA TYR A 117 -0.23 -18.67 7.93
C TYR A 117 -1.06 -19.82 7.36
N LYS A 118 -1.19 -20.91 8.14
CA LYS A 118 -2.13 -22.01 7.85
C LYS A 118 -3.57 -21.49 7.95
N ASP A 119 -4.44 -21.97 7.07
CA ASP A 119 -5.88 -21.60 7.02
C ASP A 119 -6.18 -20.10 6.92
N SER A 120 -5.35 -19.38 6.16
CA SER A 120 -5.47 -17.93 5.93
C SER A 120 -6.64 -17.50 5.02
N SER A 121 -7.49 -18.42 4.56
CA SER A 121 -8.56 -18.14 3.60
C SER A 121 -9.59 -17.14 4.13
N TRP A 122 -10.06 -17.31 5.38
CA TRP A 122 -10.97 -16.35 6.01
C TRP A 122 -10.31 -15.00 6.27
N MET A 123 -9.05 -14.99 6.70
CA MET A 123 -8.30 -13.75 6.92
C MET A 123 -8.15 -12.94 5.63
N MET A 124 -7.84 -13.62 4.52
CA MET A 124 -7.78 -12.99 3.20
C MET A 124 -9.14 -12.48 2.74
N PHE A 125 -10.20 -13.28 2.94
CA PHE A 125 -11.55 -12.86 2.62
C PHE A 125 -11.91 -11.58 3.37
N PHE A 126 -11.73 -11.53 4.69
CA PHE A 126 -12.03 -10.34 5.47
C PHE A 126 -11.14 -9.15 5.10
N LEU A 127 -9.85 -9.37 4.81
CA LEU A 127 -8.94 -8.31 4.37
C LEU A 127 -9.40 -7.67 3.05
N LEU A 128 -9.80 -8.47 2.07
CA LEU A 128 -10.22 -7.99 0.74
C LEU A 128 -11.67 -7.51 0.72
N ALA A 129 -12.56 -8.11 1.50
CA ALA A 129 -13.97 -7.71 1.59
C ALA A 129 -14.19 -6.46 2.46
N PHE A 130 -13.18 -6.03 3.22
CA PHE A 130 -13.30 -4.84 4.05
C PHE A 130 -13.56 -3.60 3.17
N PRO A 131 -14.52 -2.72 3.51
CA PRO A 131 -14.91 -1.61 2.65
C PRO A 131 -13.78 -0.64 2.29
N THR A 132 -12.77 -0.49 3.16
CA THR A 132 -11.64 0.40 2.92
C THR A 132 -10.41 -0.32 2.34
N SER A 133 -10.54 -1.59 1.95
CA SER A 133 -9.43 -2.36 1.38
C SER A 133 -8.90 -1.72 0.09
N PHE A 134 -9.74 -1.01 -0.68
CA PHE A 134 -9.35 -0.33 -1.91
C PHE A 134 -8.17 0.66 -1.73
N PHE A 135 -7.90 1.16 -0.51
CA PHE A 135 -6.72 1.99 -0.23
C PHE A 135 -5.40 1.25 -0.47
N PHE A 136 -5.38 -0.09 -0.34
CA PHE A 136 -4.21 -0.89 -0.73
C PHE A 136 -3.87 -0.78 -2.22
N GLY A 137 -4.86 -0.45 -3.07
CA GLY A 137 -4.72 -0.29 -4.51
C GLY A 137 -4.83 1.16 -5.00
N ALA A 138 -4.96 2.14 -4.09
CA ALA A 138 -4.99 3.57 -4.38
C ALA A 138 -3.56 4.16 -4.36
N VAL A 139 -3.40 5.43 -4.78
CA VAL A 139 -2.10 6.14 -4.69
C VAL A 139 -1.83 6.54 -3.23
N TYR A 140 -1.51 5.54 -2.43
CA TYR A 140 -1.51 5.59 -0.98
C TYR A 140 -0.43 4.62 -0.46
N THR A 141 0.07 4.86 0.74
CA THR A 141 1.19 4.10 1.31
C THR A 141 0.77 2.68 1.74
N GLU A 142 -0.53 2.38 1.82
CA GLU A 142 -1.13 1.17 2.41
C GLU A 142 -0.60 -0.11 1.78
N GLY A 143 -0.58 -0.19 0.44
CA GLY A 143 -0.12 -1.38 -0.28
C GLY A 143 1.36 -1.67 -0.03
N LEU A 144 2.19 -0.62 -0.04
CA LEU A 144 3.63 -0.73 0.23
C LEU A 144 3.90 -1.04 1.71
N PHE A 145 3.21 -0.35 2.62
CA PHE A 145 3.29 -0.60 4.06
C PHE A 145 2.94 -2.05 4.39
N PHE A 146 1.86 -2.58 3.80
CA PHE A 146 1.43 -3.97 4.01
C PHE A 146 2.50 -4.97 3.55
N LEU A 147 3.09 -4.76 2.37
CA LEU A 147 4.19 -5.60 1.89
C LEU A 147 5.36 -5.62 2.88
N LEU A 148 5.83 -4.45 3.29
CA LEU A 148 7.00 -4.33 4.16
C LEU A 148 6.72 -4.90 5.56
N LEU A 149 5.53 -4.62 6.12
CA LEU A 149 5.05 -5.16 7.38
C LEU A 149 5.04 -6.69 7.37
N ILE A 150 4.38 -7.30 6.39
CA ILE A 150 4.29 -8.75 6.28
C ILE A 150 5.66 -9.37 6.02
N SER A 151 6.53 -8.69 5.25
CA SER A 151 7.90 -9.14 5.00
C SER A 151 8.73 -9.13 6.29
N THR A 152 8.63 -8.08 7.12
CA THR A 152 9.26 -8.05 8.45
C THR A 152 8.83 -9.24 9.29
N LEU A 153 7.53 -9.51 9.40
CA LEU A 153 7.02 -10.63 10.19
C LEU A 153 7.43 -11.99 9.61
N TYR A 154 7.46 -12.11 8.29
CA TYR A 154 7.92 -13.32 7.60
C TYR A 154 9.39 -13.62 7.90
N PHE A 155 10.27 -12.61 7.77
CA PHE A 155 11.70 -12.79 8.06
C PHE A 155 11.99 -12.93 9.55
N LEU A 156 11.17 -12.34 10.42
CA LEU A 156 11.23 -12.53 11.86
C LEU A 156 11.02 -14.01 12.22
N LYS A 157 9.96 -14.65 11.68
CA LYS A 157 9.73 -16.10 11.83
C LYS A 157 10.85 -16.97 11.27
N LYS A 158 11.62 -16.46 10.29
CA LYS A 158 12.77 -17.15 9.68
C LYS A 158 14.09 -16.84 10.38
N GLU A 159 14.07 -16.06 11.47
CA GLU A 159 15.25 -15.60 12.21
C GLU A 159 16.30 -14.88 11.33
N ASN A 160 15.89 -14.31 10.19
CA ASN A 160 16.78 -13.51 9.35
C ASN A 160 16.77 -12.04 9.81
N TYR A 161 17.55 -11.76 10.85
CA TYR A 161 17.55 -10.45 11.51
C TYR A 161 18.02 -9.30 10.62
N LEU A 162 18.94 -9.55 9.68
CA LEU A 162 19.37 -8.52 8.74
C LEU A 162 18.19 -8.05 7.89
N ALA A 163 17.41 -8.99 7.34
CA ALA A 163 16.20 -8.65 6.60
C ALA A 163 15.16 -7.97 7.51
N VAL A 164 14.96 -8.45 8.74
CA VAL A 164 14.05 -7.80 9.71
C VAL A 164 14.40 -6.33 9.91
N ILE A 165 15.68 -6.01 10.14
CA ILE A 165 16.14 -4.63 10.34
C ILE A 165 15.83 -3.77 9.11
N VAL A 166 16.18 -4.25 7.92
CA VAL A 166 15.96 -3.53 6.67
C VAL A 166 14.46 -3.29 6.43
N PHE A 167 13.65 -4.34 6.49
CA PHE A 167 12.20 -4.22 6.23
C PHE A 167 11.48 -3.41 7.32
N ALA A 168 11.84 -3.54 8.60
CA ALA A 168 11.24 -2.74 9.68
C ALA A 168 11.59 -1.25 9.56
N PHE A 169 12.84 -0.94 9.20
CA PHE A 169 13.27 0.43 8.92
C PHE A 169 12.48 1.02 7.74
N LEU A 170 12.42 0.30 6.61
CA LEU A 170 11.65 0.73 5.45
C LEU A 170 10.15 0.88 5.76
N THR A 171 9.57 -0.02 6.55
CA THR A 171 8.17 0.07 6.98
C THR A 171 7.94 1.39 7.73
N SER A 172 8.82 1.74 8.66
CA SER A 172 8.75 3.00 9.42
C SER A 172 8.92 4.23 8.54
N LEU A 173 9.64 4.13 7.42
CA LEU A 173 9.75 5.20 6.42
C LEU A 173 8.53 5.35 5.51
N THR A 174 7.50 4.50 5.63
CA THR A 174 6.22 4.70 4.92
C THR A 174 5.18 5.45 5.75
N ARG A 175 5.22 5.31 7.09
CA ARG A 175 4.31 5.97 8.05
C ARG A 175 4.80 5.75 9.49
N LEU A 176 4.45 6.67 10.39
CA LEU A 176 4.81 6.63 11.82
C LEU A 176 4.46 5.30 12.49
N VAL A 177 3.32 4.70 12.13
CA VAL A 177 2.83 3.43 12.69
C VAL A 177 3.82 2.28 12.51
N GLY A 178 4.70 2.34 11.51
CA GLY A 178 5.73 1.32 11.28
C GLY A 178 6.70 1.15 12.45
N VAL A 179 6.91 2.19 13.27
CA VAL A 179 7.79 2.13 14.45
C VAL A 179 7.33 1.08 15.46
N PHE A 180 6.01 0.81 15.53
CA PHE A 180 5.46 -0.18 16.47
C PHE A 180 5.83 -1.63 16.13
N LEU A 181 6.45 -1.89 14.98
CA LEU A 181 7.07 -3.20 14.69
C LEU A 181 8.15 -3.59 15.70
N ILE A 182 8.72 -2.63 16.44
CA ILE A 182 9.65 -2.93 17.52
C ILE A 182 9.03 -3.84 18.59
N ILE A 183 7.71 -3.76 18.81
CA ILE A 183 7.00 -4.55 19.82
C ILE A 183 7.04 -6.05 19.48
N PRO A 184 6.52 -6.54 18.32
CA PRO A 184 6.60 -7.94 17.97
C PRO A 184 8.04 -8.43 17.78
N ILE A 185 8.97 -7.57 17.35
CA ILE A 185 10.40 -7.92 17.25
C ILE A 185 10.99 -8.22 18.63
N ILE A 186 10.82 -7.32 19.61
CA ILE A 186 11.31 -7.52 20.97
C ILE A 186 10.66 -8.75 21.61
N PHE A 187 9.34 -8.89 21.47
CA PHE A 187 8.63 -10.05 22.03
C PHE A 187 9.16 -11.38 21.47
N HIS A 188 9.39 -11.43 20.15
CA HIS A 188 9.98 -12.61 19.52
C HIS A 188 11.42 -12.89 20.00
N LEU A 189 12.23 -11.86 20.22
CA LEU A 189 13.58 -12.01 20.77
C LEU A 189 13.57 -12.52 22.21
N ILE A 190 12.65 -12.01 23.05
CA ILE A 190 12.49 -12.49 24.44
C ILE A 190 12.09 -13.97 24.45
N GLN A 191 11.07 -14.34 23.68
CA GLN A 191 10.62 -15.74 23.58
C GLN A 191 11.70 -16.68 23.04
N ARG A 192 12.58 -16.18 22.16
CA ARG A 192 13.74 -16.95 21.68
C ARG A 192 14.80 -17.16 22.78
N LEU A 193 15.00 -16.17 23.66
CA LEU A 193 15.97 -16.24 24.75
C LEU A 193 15.45 -17.06 25.95
N ASP A 194 14.15 -16.99 26.24
CA ASP A 194 13.47 -17.82 27.23
C ASP A 194 12.22 -18.47 26.61
N PRO A 195 12.32 -19.73 26.13
CA PRO A 195 11.20 -20.44 25.51
C PRO A 195 10.03 -20.76 26.45
N ARG A 196 10.15 -20.46 27.74
CA ARG A 196 9.09 -20.67 28.75
C ARG A 196 8.11 -19.48 28.80
N LEU A 197 8.46 -18.36 28.15
CA LEU A 197 7.64 -17.16 27.96
C LEU A 197 6.90 -17.20 26.61
#